data_AF-A0A1B6G4K0-F1
#
_entry.id   AF-A0A1B6G4K0-F1
#
_cell.length_a   1.000
_cell.length_b   1.000
_cell.length_c   1.000
_cell.angle_alpha   90.00
_cell.angle_beta   90.00
_cell.angle_gamma   90.00
#
_symmetry.space_group_name_H-M   'P 1'
#
loop_
_entity.id
_entity.type
_entity.pdbx_description
1 polymer ?
#
loop_
_entity_poly.entity_id
_entity_poly.type
_entity_poly.pdbx_seq_one_letter_code
_entity_poly.pdbx_strand_id
1 'polypeptide(L)'
;FTQDERVAYHARGKIDAEKSNFEIFLSIRGIGLSLVNNINNIGVTELAYVSANDSAAVWEVNVAHKWKMLTLELASWIEERWRLDCKKAQMKEYVHVDFEKMHMTKPFFGELRRRYSPA
;
A
#
# COMPACT_ATOMS: atom_id res chain seq x y z
N PHE A 1 14.45 4.02 44.56
CA PHE A 1 15.44 4.20 45.65
C PHE A 1 16.37 3.00 45.70
N THR A 2 17.53 3.11 45.05
CA THR A 2 18.77 2.42 45.40
C THR A 2 19.88 3.44 45.09
N GLN A 3 20.61 3.91 46.11
CA GLN A 3 21.66 4.95 46.01
C GLN A 3 23.03 4.36 45.63
N ASP A 4 23.05 3.18 45.01
CA ASP A 4 24.29 2.54 44.57
C ASP A 4 24.46 2.74 43.06
N GLU A 5 25.38 3.65 42.72
CA GLU A 5 25.71 4.03 41.34
C GLU A 5 26.13 2.81 40.50
N ARG A 6 26.76 1.80 41.11
CA ARG A 6 27.20 0.58 40.42
C ARG A 6 26.03 -0.31 40.03
N VAL A 7 25.01 -0.38 40.87
CA VAL A 7 23.77 -1.13 40.59
C VAL A 7 22.95 -0.41 39.53
N ALA A 8 22.89 0.93 39.57
CA ALA A 8 22.23 1.74 38.54
C ALA A 8 22.93 1.63 37.18
N TYR A 9 24.27 1.60 37.15
CA TYR A 9 25.05 1.40 35.93
C TYR A 9 24.83 0.01 35.32
N HIS A 10 24.87 -1.05 36.14
CA HIS A 10 24.58 -2.41 35.69
C HIS A 10 23.12 -2.62 35.23
N ALA A 11 22.16 -1.93 35.84
CA ALA A 11 20.77 -1.96 35.41
C ALA A 11 20.57 -1.19 34.09
N ARG A 12 21.20 -0.02 33.92
CA ARG A 12 21.16 0.75 32.67
C ARG A 12 21.81 0.01 31.50
N GLY A 13 22.92 -0.70 31.72
CA GLY A 13 23.54 -1.52 30.69
C GLY A 13 22.70 -2.73 30.22
N LYS A 14 21.68 -3.15 31.00
CA LYS A 14 20.67 -4.15 30.58
C LYS A 14 19.45 -3.52 29.89
N ILE A 15 19.28 -2.20 30.03
CA ILE A 15 18.15 -1.42 29.48
C ILE A 15 18.57 -0.67 28.20
N ASP A 16 19.88 -0.44 28.01
CA ASP A 16 20.44 -0.15 26.70
C ASP A 16 20.11 -1.35 25.80
N ALA A 17 19.03 -1.20 25.03
CA ALA A 17 18.67 -2.13 23.99
C ALA A 17 19.94 -2.45 23.20
N GLU A 18 20.31 -3.74 23.21
CA GLU A 18 21.39 -4.28 22.40
C GLU A 18 21.33 -3.63 21.01
N LYS A 19 22.46 -3.09 20.52
CA LYS A 19 22.51 -2.50 19.18
C LYS A 19 21.98 -3.55 18.21
N SER A 20 20.75 -3.36 17.73
CA SER A 20 20.13 -4.26 16.78
C SER A 20 20.97 -4.25 15.52
N ASN A 21 21.79 -5.29 15.32
CA ASN A 21 22.66 -5.41 14.14
C ASN A 21 21.88 -5.81 12.88
N PHE A 22 20.55 -5.94 13.01
CA PHE A 22 19.70 -6.44 11.95
C PHE A 22 18.40 -5.64 11.89
N GLU A 23 18.14 -5.10 10.70
CA GLU A 23 16.93 -4.38 10.37
C GLU A 23 16.40 -4.98 9.08
N ILE A 24 15.13 -5.41 9.09
CA ILE A 24 14.44 -5.88 7.89
C ILE A 24 13.39 -4.85 7.51
N PHE A 25 13.53 -4.30 6.31
CA PHE A 25 12.46 -3.55 5.65
C PHE A 25 11.70 -4.50 4.74
N LEU A 26 10.42 -4.76 5.07
CA LEU A 26 9.57 -5.69 4.35
C LEU A 26 8.36 -4.94 3.79
N SER A 27 8.20 -4.96 2.47
CA SER A 27 7.02 -4.43 1.76
C SER A 27 6.33 -5.58 1.04
N ILE A 28 5.20 -6.03 1.57
CA ILE A 28 4.40 -7.14 1.02
C ILE A 28 3.11 -6.57 0.46
N ARG A 29 2.88 -6.76 -0.84
CA ARG A 29 1.63 -6.38 -1.52
C ARG A 29 0.46 -7.32 -1.20
N GLY A 30 0.77 -8.57 -0.90
CA GLY A 30 -0.20 -9.59 -0.51
C GLY A 30 0.50 -10.89 -0.13
N ILE A 31 -0.19 -11.71 0.67
CA ILE A 31 0.24 -13.03 1.09
C ILE A 31 -0.86 -14.04 0.80
N GLY A 32 -0.49 -15.22 0.33
CA GLY A 32 -1.41 -16.32 0.06
C GLY A 32 -0.92 -17.62 0.69
N LEU A 33 -1.85 -18.43 1.18
CA LEU A 33 -1.63 -19.74 1.77
C LEU A 33 -2.50 -20.75 1.04
N SER A 34 -1.88 -21.78 0.48
CA SER A 34 -2.54 -22.89 -0.21
C SER A 34 -2.43 -24.16 0.62
N LEU A 35 -3.56 -24.81 0.87
CA LEU A 35 -3.65 -26.15 1.46
C LEU A 35 -3.72 -27.16 0.32
N VAL A 36 -2.67 -27.95 0.17
CA VAL A 36 -2.59 -29.00 -0.85
C VAL A 36 -2.61 -30.39 -0.22
N ASN A 37 -3.27 -31.32 -0.88
CA ASN A 37 -3.27 -32.73 -0.56
C ASN A 37 -2.44 -33.49 -1.59
N ASN A 38 -1.55 -34.36 -1.12
CA ASN A 38 -0.78 -35.24 -1.98
C ASN A 38 -1.29 -36.67 -1.78
N ILE A 39 -2.14 -37.12 -2.69
CA ILE A 39 -2.65 -38.48 -2.67
C ILE A 39 -1.74 -39.33 -3.56
N ASN A 40 -1.05 -40.28 -2.93
CA ASN A 40 -0.34 -41.39 -3.56
C ASN A 40 0.78 -41.03 -4.56
N ASN A 41 1.49 -39.89 -4.43
CA ASN A 41 2.57 -39.47 -5.34
C ASN A 41 2.15 -39.36 -6.83
N ILE A 42 0.85 -39.39 -7.14
CA ILE A 42 0.33 -39.34 -8.52
C ILE A 42 -0.10 -37.92 -8.89
N GLY A 43 -0.35 -37.06 -7.89
CA GLY A 43 -0.63 -35.64 -8.12
C GLY A 43 -0.84 -34.84 -6.84
N VAL A 44 -0.64 -33.52 -6.95
CA VAL A 44 -0.93 -32.55 -5.90
C VAL A 44 -2.30 -31.93 -6.21
N THR A 45 -3.24 -32.01 -5.28
CA THR A 45 -4.58 -31.41 -5.41
C THR A 45 -4.74 -30.28 -4.40
N GLU A 46 -5.05 -29.07 -4.85
CA GLU A 46 -5.35 -27.94 -3.96
C GLU A 46 -6.74 -28.11 -3.33
N LEU A 47 -6.81 -28.05 -2.00
CA LEU A 47 -8.04 -28.15 -1.22
C LEU A 47 -8.59 -26.78 -0.80
N ALA A 48 -7.73 -25.82 -0.51
CA ALA A 48 -8.14 -24.48 -0.11
C ALA A 48 -7.04 -23.44 -0.38
N TYR A 49 -7.45 -22.22 -0.69
CA TYR A 49 -6.57 -21.07 -0.83
C TYR A 49 -7.11 -19.89 -0.03
N VAL A 50 -6.28 -19.32 0.83
CA VAL A 50 -6.59 -18.13 1.62
C VAL A 50 -5.57 -17.06 1.28
N SER A 51 -6.00 -15.84 0.97
CA SER A 51 -5.07 -14.74 0.72
C SER A 51 -5.52 -13.44 1.36
N ALA A 52 -4.55 -12.64 1.76
CA ALA A 52 -4.71 -11.26 2.18
C ALA A 52 -3.95 -10.39 1.19
N ASN A 53 -4.65 -9.53 0.46
CA ASN A 53 -4.08 -8.65 -0.54
C ASN A 53 -4.41 -7.19 -0.19
N ASP A 54 -3.57 -6.27 -0.63
CA ASP A 54 -3.91 -4.84 -0.59
C ASP A 54 -5.19 -4.57 -1.38
N SER A 55 -6.00 -3.62 -0.90
CA SER A 55 -7.22 -3.22 -1.58
C SER A 55 -6.91 -2.50 -2.88
N ALA A 56 -7.83 -2.62 -3.85
CA ALA A 56 -7.80 -1.76 -5.01
C ALA A 56 -7.82 -0.28 -4.59
N ALA A 57 -6.95 0.52 -5.22
CA ALA A 57 -6.92 1.95 -5.02
C ALA A 57 -8.19 2.58 -5.58
N VAL A 58 -8.91 3.31 -4.74
CA VAL A 58 -10.09 4.06 -5.15
C VAL A 58 -9.67 5.48 -5.49
N TRP A 59 -9.89 5.86 -6.75
CA TRP A 59 -9.61 7.21 -7.23
C TRP A 59 -10.89 8.02 -7.32
N GLU A 60 -10.83 9.24 -6.78
CA GLU A 60 -11.97 10.16 -6.74
C GLU A 60 -11.56 11.55 -7.16
N VAL A 61 -12.48 12.24 -7.83
CA VAL A 61 -12.34 13.65 -8.22
C VAL A 61 -13.40 14.49 -7.52
N ASN A 62 -13.01 15.67 -7.07
CA ASN A 62 -13.91 16.65 -6.50
C ASN A 62 -14.63 17.41 -7.63
N VAL A 63 -15.95 17.22 -7.75
CA VAL A 63 -16.79 17.93 -8.69
C VAL A 63 -17.92 18.61 -7.92
N ALA A 64 -17.97 19.94 -8.00
CA ALA A 64 -18.97 20.76 -7.30
C ALA A 64 -19.04 20.46 -5.78
N HIS A 65 -17.87 20.44 -5.13
CA HIS A 65 -17.69 20.17 -3.68
C HIS A 65 -18.12 18.77 -3.23
N LYS A 66 -18.25 17.81 -4.16
CA LYS A 66 -18.54 16.41 -3.85
C LYS A 66 -17.48 15.51 -4.47
N TRP A 67 -16.96 14.58 -3.68
CA TRP A 67 -16.07 13.54 -4.16
C TRP A 67 -16.85 12.49 -4.92
N LYS A 68 -16.50 12.29 -6.19
CA LYS A 68 -17.09 11.27 -7.06
C LYS A 68 -16.02 10.27 -7.47
N MET A 69 -16.37 8.99 -7.38
CA MET A 69 -15.51 7.92 -7.87
C MET A 69 -15.34 8.02 -9.39
N LEU A 70 -14.12 7.81 -9.86
CA LEU A 70 -13.84 7.68 -11.28
C LEU A 70 -14.34 6.33 -11.80
N THR A 71 -14.56 6.25 -13.11
CA THR A 71 -14.85 4.97 -13.76
C THR A 71 -13.66 4.02 -13.59
N LEU A 72 -13.92 2.70 -13.53
CA LEU A 72 -12.89 1.69 -13.28
C LEU A 72 -11.73 1.79 -14.29
N GLU A 73 -12.03 2.03 -15.56
CA GLU A 73 -11.03 2.18 -16.63
C GLU A 73 -10.12 3.39 -16.38
N LEU A 74 -10.70 4.54 -16.05
CA LEU A 74 -9.95 5.77 -15.78
C LEU A 74 -9.14 5.65 -14.49
N ALA A 75 -9.73 5.09 -13.43
CA ALA A 75 -9.04 4.84 -12.17
C ALA A 75 -7.84 3.88 -12.36
N SER A 76 -8.03 2.80 -13.13
CA SER A 76 -6.95 1.85 -13.45
C SER A 76 -5.82 2.51 -14.24
N TRP A 77 -6.16 3.35 -15.23
CA TRP A 77 -5.16 4.06 -16.01
C TRP A 77 -4.38 5.09 -15.18
N ILE A 78 -5.08 5.86 -14.33
CA ILE A 78 -4.44 6.83 -13.41
C ILE A 78 -3.54 6.11 -12.41
N GLU A 79 -4.02 5.02 -11.82
CA GLU A 79 -3.24 4.20 -10.87
C GLU A 79 -1.95 3.69 -11.50
N GLU A 80 -1.99 3.21 -12.75
CA GLU A 80 -0.80 2.74 -13.45
C GLU A 80 0.22 3.88 -13.64
N ARG A 81 -0.25 5.07 -14.05
CA ARG A 81 0.63 6.23 -14.21
C ARG A 81 1.20 6.74 -12.89
N TRP A 82 0.41 6.70 -11.83
CA TRP A 82 0.84 7.04 -10.48
C TRP A 82 1.92 6.07 -9.98
N ARG A 83 1.76 4.76 -10.18
CA ARG A 83 2.75 3.74 -9.80
C ARG A 83 4.07 3.86 -10.56
N LEU A 84 4.05 4.40 -11.77
CA LEU A 84 5.24 4.69 -12.56
C LEU A 84 5.91 6.02 -12.19
N ASP A 85 5.54 6.63 -11.05
CA ASP A 85 6.05 7.93 -10.56
C ASP A 85 5.98 9.05 -11.61
N CYS A 86 4.97 9.00 -12.48
CA CYS A 86 4.75 10.06 -13.47
C CYS A 86 4.28 11.33 -12.75
N LYS A 87 4.90 12.48 -13.03
CA LYS A 87 4.47 13.78 -12.48
C LYS A 87 3.17 14.30 -13.09
N LYS A 88 2.99 14.06 -14.38
CA LYS A 88 1.82 14.45 -15.15
C LYS A 88 1.49 13.33 -16.12
N ALA A 89 0.20 13.06 -16.29
CA ALA A 89 -0.26 12.09 -17.26
C ALA A 89 -1.35 12.67 -18.13
N GLN A 90 -1.26 12.37 -19.42
CA GLN A 90 -2.20 12.84 -20.42
C GLN A 90 -2.65 11.64 -21.26
N MET A 91 -3.96 11.41 -21.33
CA MET A 91 -4.56 10.41 -22.21
C MET A 91 -5.22 11.12 -23.37
N LYS A 92 -4.51 11.20 -24.50
CA LYS A 92 -4.95 11.94 -25.70
C LYS A 92 -5.37 13.37 -25.31
N GLU A 93 -6.43 13.91 -25.93
CA GLU A 93 -6.97 15.25 -25.62
C GLU A 93 -8.03 15.27 -24.51
N TYR A 94 -8.41 14.11 -23.97
CA TYR A 94 -9.60 13.95 -23.12
C TYR A 94 -9.30 14.02 -21.62
N VAL A 95 -8.14 13.51 -21.19
CA VAL A 95 -7.80 13.39 -19.77
C VAL A 95 -6.43 13.98 -19.52
N HIS A 96 -6.38 14.91 -18.57
CA HIS A 96 -5.14 15.52 -18.11
C HIS A 96 -5.11 15.51 -16.58
N VAL A 97 -4.07 14.88 -16.02
CA VAL A 97 -3.87 14.72 -14.58
C VAL A 97 -2.50 15.26 -14.22
N ASP A 98 -2.46 16.10 -13.19
CA ASP A 98 -1.26 16.58 -12.53
C ASP A 98 -1.15 15.89 -11.17
N PHE A 99 -0.18 14.99 -11.05
CA PHE A 99 0.04 14.17 -9.86
C PHE A 99 0.82 14.93 -8.79
N GLU A 100 1.64 15.93 -9.15
CA GLU A 100 2.32 16.79 -8.17
C GLU A 100 1.31 17.66 -7.43
N LYS A 101 0.32 18.19 -8.15
CA LYS A 101 -0.76 18.99 -7.55
C LYS A 101 -1.91 18.16 -7.03
N MET A 102 -1.93 16.86 -7.28
CA MET A 102 -3.08 15.98 -7.03
C MET A 102 -4.38 16.60 -7.58
N HIS A 103 -4.37 16.96 -8.87
CA HIS A 103 -5.48 17.61 -9.55
C HIS A 103 -5.73 17.01 -10.94
N MET A 104 -7.01 16.88 -11.29
CA MET A 104 -7.43 16.63 -12.66
C MET A 104 -7.75 17.97 -13.33
N THR A 105 -7.28 18.17 -14.55
CA THR A 105 -7.51 19.41 -15.33
C THR A 105 -8.47 19.20 -16.49
N LYS A 106 -8.56 17.97 -17.03
CA LYS A 106 -9.58 17.54 -17.97
C LYS A 106 -10.02 16.11 -17.66
N PRO A 107 -11.30 15.74 -17.87
CA PRO A 107 -12.40 16.59 -18.34
C PRO A 107 -13.01 17.49 -17.26
N PHE A 108 -12.79 17.16 -15.98
CA PHE A 108 -13.26 17.95 -14.85
C PHE A 108 -12.06 18.63 -14.19
N PHE A 109 -12.11 19.95 -14.04
CA PHE A 109 -11.12 20.68 -13.25
C PHE A 109 -11.47 20.49 -11.77
N GLY A 110 -10.68 19.70 -11.05
CA GLY A 110 -10.97 19.38 -9.66
C GLY A 110 -9.82 18.67 -8.96
N GLU A 111 -9.85 18.71 -7.63
CA GLU A 111 -8.92 17.98 -6.79
C GLU A 111 -9.07 16.47 -7.04
N LEU A 112 -7.95 15.77 -7.10
CA LEU A 112 -7.87 14.33 -7.28
C LEU A 112 -7.35 13.72 -5.97
N ARG A 113 -7.97 12.64 -5.50
CA ARG A 113 -7.45 11.90 -4.35
C ARG A 113 -7.47 10.40 -4.59
N ARG A 114 -6.51 9.73 -3.96
CA ARG A 114 -6.38 8.28 -3.90
C ARG A 114 -6.73 7.81 -2.49
N ARG A 115 -7.63 6.84 -2.36
CA ARG A 115 -8.03 6.23 -1.09
C ARG A 115 -7.81 4.73 -1.11
N TYR A 116 -7.53 4.20 0.08
CA TYR A 116 -7.58 2.78 0.38
C TYR A 116 -8.77 2.53 1.29
N SER A 117 -9.54 1.49 0.99
CA SER A 117 -10.52 0.94 1.92
C SER A 117 -10.08 -0.49 2.22
N PRO A 118 -9.92 -0.90 3.47
CA PRO A 118 -9.80 -2.32 3.75
C PRO A 118 -11.03 -3.05 3.21
N ALA A 119 -10.81 -4.23 2.63
CA ALA A 119 -11.85 -5.14 2.13
C ALA A 119 -12.37 -6.03 3.27
#